data_AF-A0A7J4RTG7-F1
#
_entry.id   AF-A0A7J4RTG7-F1
#
_cell.length_a   1.000
_cell.length_b   1.000
_cell.length_c   1.000
_cell.angle_alpha   90.00
_cell.angle_beta   90.00
_cell.angle_gamma   90.00
#
_symmetry.space_group_name_H-M   'P 1'
#
loop_
_entity.id
_entity.type
_entity.pdbx_description
1 polymer ?
#
loop_
_entity_poly.entity_id
_entity_poly.type
_entity_poly.pdbx_seq_one_letter_code
_entity_poly.pdbx_strand_id
1 'polypeptide(L)'
;MRNQVAEMIFHKYMESKDLDVIRHPHKRHSIELLLKNASSWFRQLQDKETDFDKLEYLQTLPHIGPTTRYHLAKNLGIQVSKPDRHLVRVAARFGFKNPQELCEFISKQTGDNIITVDVVIWRYCNLRGSY
;
A
#
# COMPACT_ATOMS: atom_id res chain seq x y z
N MET A 1 8.95 12.39 1.70
CA MET A 1 9.83 11.31 2.23
C MET A 1 10.59 10.71 1.06
N ARG A 2 11.92 10.82 1.05
CA ARG A 2 12.75 9.97 0.18
C ARG A 2 12.61 8.56 0.75
N ASN A 3 12.36 7.53 -0.05
CA ASN A 3 12.22 6.14 0.42
C ASN A 3 13.55 5.54 0.97
N GLN A 4 14.53 6.39 1.30
CA GLN A 4 15.93 6.08 1.56
C GLN A 4 16.13 4.97 2.59
N VAL A 5 15.36 4.95 3.68
CA VAL A 5 15.53 3.92 4.72
C VAL A 5 15.04 2.56 4.23
N ALA A 6 13.85 2.50 3.64
CA ALA A 6 13.27 1.24 3.15
C ALA A 6 14.07 0.70 1.95
N GLU A 7 14.49 1.58 1.05
CA GLU A 7 15.34 1.27 -0.10
C GLU A 7 16.71 0.71 0.34
N MET A 8 17.38 1.37 1.28
CA MET A 8 18.63 0.87 1.85
C MET A 8 18.47 -0.52 2.49
N ILE A 9 17.42 -0.73 3.28
CA ILE A 9 17.14 -2.03 3.91
C ILE A 9 16.89 -3.10 2.83
N PHE A 10 16.11 -2.75 1.79
CA PHE A 10 15.83 -3.66 0.68
C PHE A 10 17.11 -4.07 -0.05
N HIS A 11 17.97 -3.12 -0.44
CA HIS A 11 19.22 -3.44 -1.14
C HIS A 11 20.15 -4.30 -0.27
N LYS A 12 20.34 -3.95 1.01
CA LYS A 12 21.13 -4.75 1.94
C LYS A 12 20.61 -6.18 2.07
N TYR A 13 19.30 -6.35 2.19
CA TYR A 13 18.69 -7.68 2.20
C TYR A 13 18.89 -8.41 0.88
N MET A 14 18.72 -7.73 -0.26
CA MET A 14 18.86 -8.36 -1.57
C MET A 14 20.27 -8.86 -1.84
N GLU A 15 21.29 -8.14 -1.35
CA GLU A 15 22.70 -8.51 -1.44
C GLU A 15 23.07 -9.65 -0.47
N SER A 16 22.73 -9.52 0.81
CA SER A 16 23.18 -10.44 1.87
C SER A 16 22.28 -11.65 2.09
N LYS A 17 20.99 -11.53 1.74
CA LYS A 17 19.88 -12.41 2.17
C LYS A 17 19.75 -12.52 3.70
N ASP A 18 20.38 -11.62 4.44
CA ASP A 18 20.33 -11.57 5.90
C ASP A 18 19.13 -10.73 6.36
N LEU A 19 18.25 -11.33 7.16
CA LEU A 19 17.07 -10.65 7.71
C LEU A 19 17.42 -9.74 8.89
N ASP A 20 18.61 -9.85 9.48
CA ASP A 20 19.04 -8.98 10.58
C ASP A 20 19.18 -7.51 10.17
N VAL A 21 19.35 -7.23 8.86
CA VAL A 21 19.29 -5.89 8.29
C VAL A 21 17.96 -5.17 8.59
N ILE A 22 16.89 -5.94 8.81
CA ILE A 22 15.60 -5.46 9.33
C ILE A 22 15.69 -5.42 10.85
N ARG A 23 16.17 -4.30 11.41
CA ARG A 23 16.43 -4.16 12.86
C ARG A 23 15.20 -4.22 13.76
N HIS A 24 14.00 -4.01 13.22
CA HIS A 24 12.77 -4.05 14.02
C HIS A 24 12.29 -5.51 14.16
N PRO A 25 12.31 -6.09 15.38
CA PRO A 25 12.16 -7.54 15.57
C PRO A 25 10.83 -8.07 15.05
N HIS A 26 9.73 -7.40 15.35
CA HIS A 26 8.42 -7.86 14.88
C HIS A 26 8.25 -7.74 13.34
N LYS A 27 8.87 -6.74 12.70
CA LYS A 27 8.85 -6.59 11.23
C LYS A 27 9.70 -7.67 10.57
N ARG A 28 10.86 -7.98 11.15
CA ARG A 28 11.69 -9.10 10.72
C ARG A 28 10.90 -10.40 10.78
N HIS A 29 10.28 -10.70 11.92
CA HIS A 29 9.45 -11.88 12.09
C HIS A 29 8.30 -11.96 11.06
N SER A 30 7.67 -10.83 10.76
CA SER A 30 6.62 -10.77 9.72
C SER A 30 7.17 -11.14 8.33
N ILE A 31 8.38 -10.69 7.99
CA ILE A 31 9.05 -11.05 6.73
C ILE A 31 9.52 -12.52 6.74
N GLU A 32 9.99 -13.06 7.86
CA GLU A 32 10.30 -14.48 8.01
C GLU A 32 9.07 -15.36 7.73
N LEU A 33 7.92 -14.98 8.29
CA LEU A 33 6.65 -15.67 8.03
C LEU A 33 6.25 -15.54 6.56
N LEU A 34 6.42 -14.36 5.94
CA LEU A 34 6.16 -14.15 4.52
C LEU A 34 7.01 -15.07 3.65
N LEU A 35 8.31 -15.14 3.88
CA LEU A 35 9.22 -15.97 3.07
C LEU A 35 8.86 -17.45 3.13
N LYS A 36 8.33 -17.93 4.27
CA LYS A 36 7.88 -19.32 4.45
C LYS A 36 6.51 -19.59 3.81
N ASN A 37 5.63 -18.60 3.75
CA ASN A 37 4.20 -18.81 3.45
C ASN A 37 3.68 -18.08 2.21
N ALA A 38 4.52 -17.30 1.50
CA ALA A 38 4.10 -16.39 0.43
C ALA A 38 3.17 -17.04 -0.59
N SER A 39 3.51 -18.24 -1.09
CA SER A 39 2.69 -18.94 -2.09
C SER A 39 1.34 -19.42 -1.55
N SER A 40 1.25 -19.74 -0.26
CA SER A 40 -0.02 -20.10 0.39
C SER A 40 -0.88 -18.86 0.62
N TRP A 41 -0.27 -17.79 1.12
CA TRP A 41 -0.98 -16.52 1.35
C TRP A 41 -1.49 -15.90 0.05
N PHE A 42 -0.70 -15.97 -1.02
CA PHE A 42 -1.13 -15.47 -2.32
C PHE A 42 -2.29 -16.27 -2.90
N ARG A 43 -2.29 -17.61 -2.75
CA ARG A 43 -3.44 -18.45 -3.13
C ARG A 43 -4.70 -18.09 -2.34
N GLN A 44 -4.58 -17.98 -1.02
CA GLN A 44 -5.70 -17.56 -0.17
C GLN A 44 -6.26 -16.18 -0.55
N LEU A 45 -5.41 -15.26 -1.01
CA LEU A 45 -5.85 -13.98 -1.57
C LEU A 45 -6.61 -14.15 -2.89
N GLN A 46 -6.15 -15.01 -3.78
CA GLN A 46 -6.80 -15.31 -5.07
C GLN A 46 -8.15 -16.01 -4.89
N ASP A 47 -8.31 -16.78 -3.81
CA ASP A 47 -9.57 -17.46 -3.46
C ASP A 47 -10.66 -16.49 -2.94
N LYS A 48 -10.35 -15.20 -2.78
CA LYS A 48 -11.32 -14.18 -2.35
C LYS A 48 -12.14 -13.68 -3.53
N GLU A 49 -13.46 -13.72 -3.38
CA GLU A 49 -14.42 -13.35 -4.42
C GLU A 49 -14.41 -11.86 -4.72
N THR A 50 -14.42 -11.03 -3.67
CA THR A 50 -14.51 -9.58 -3.82
C THR A 50 -13.23 -8.87 -3.40
N ASP A 51 -13.03 -7.64 -3.90
CA ASP A 51 -11.92 -6.80 -3.47
C ASP A 51 -12.05 -6.38 -1.99
N PHE A 52 -13.27 -6.37 -1.44
CA PHE A 52 -13.49 -6.17 -0.01
C PHE A 52 -12.96 -7.37 0.80
N ASP A 53 -13.27 -8.60 0.40
CA ASP A 53 -12.77 -9.81 1.07
C ASP A 53 -11.25 -9.91 0.98
N LYS A 54 -10.67 -9.49 -0.15
CA LYS A 54 -9.22 -9.36 -0.31
C LYS A 54 -8.63 -8.36 0.68
N LEU A 55 -9.24 -7.18 0.86
CA LEU A 55 -8.77 -6.19 1.81
C LEU A 55 -8.84 -6.70 3.27
N GLU A 56 -9.95 -7.33 3.65
CA GLU A 56 -10.10 -7.93 4.97
C GLU A 56 -9.04 -9.02 5.21
N TYR A 57 -8.82 -9.90 4.22
CA TYR A 57 -7.77 -10.90 4.27
C TYR A 57 -6.37 -10.29 4.43
N LEU A 58 -6.03 -9.28 3.62
CA LEU A 58 -4.72 -8.64 3.69
C LEU A 58 -4.45 -8.04 5.07
N GLN A 59 -5.48 -7.54 5.78
CA GLN A 59 -5.33 -7.03 7.14
C GLN A 59 -5.04 -8.12 8.18
N THR A 60 -5.35 -9.39 7.89
CA THR A 60 -5.00 -10.52 8.78
C THR A 60 -3.51 -10.85 8.75
N LEU A 61 -2.78 -10.39 7.72
CA LEU A 61 -1.36 -10.68 7.58
C LEU A 61 -0.54 -9.95 8.67
N PRO A 62 0.57 -10.56 9.13
CA PRO A 62 1.42 -9.96 10.15
C PRO A 62 1.83 -8.52 9.81
N HIS A 63 1.55 -7.60 10.74
CA HIS A 63 1.85 -6.16 10.64
C HIS A 63 1.12 -5.36 9.54
N ILE A 64 0.07 -5.92 8.95
CA ILE A 64 -0.76 -5.19 8.01
C ILE A 64 -1.98 -4.62 8.74
N GLY A 65 -1.93 -3.32 9.06
CA GLY A 65 -3.04 -2.60 9.70
C GLY A 65 -4.10 -2.06 8.73
N PRO A 66 -5.14 -1.37 9.26
CA PRO A 66 -6.28 -0.87 8.48
C PRO A 66 -5.90 0.04 7.30
N THR A 67 -4.85 0.85 7.42
CA THR A 67 -4.35 1.67 6.29
C THR A 67 -3.35 0.91 5.41
N THR A 68 -2.50 0.08 6.01
CA THR A 68 -1.44 -0.65 5.28
C THR A 68 -2.02 -1.68 4.33
N ARG A 69 -3.19 -2.26 4.63
CA ARG A 69 -3.88 -3.21 3.73
C ARG A 69 -4.14 -2.61 2.35
N TYR A 70 -4.55 -1.34 2.26
CA TYR A 70 -4.78 -0.65 0.99
C TYR A 70 -3.47 -0.42 0.22
N HIS A 71 -2.37 -0.16 0.93
CA HIS A 71 -1.07 -0.01 0.30
C HIS A 71 -0.59 -1.33 -0.33
N LEU A 72 -0.79 -2.46 0.36
CA LEU A 72 -0.47 -3.77 -0.18
C LEU A 72 -1.42 -4.14 -1.32
N ALA A 73 -2.73 -3.94 -1.15
CA ALA A 73 -3.76 -4.22 -2.14
C ALA A 73 -3.48 -3.55 -3.48
N LYS A 74 -3.19 -2.24 -3.48
CA LYS A 74 -2.90 -1.51 -4.72
C LYS A 74 -1.63 -2.01 -5.41
N ASN A 75 -0.60 -2.39 -4.65
CA ASN A 75 0.64 -2.95 -5.22
C ASN A 75 0.42 -4.36 -5.81
N LEU A 76 -0.66 -5.03 -5.42
CA LEU A 76 -1.13 -6.30 -5.98
C LEU A 76 -2.17 -6.11 -7.10
N GLY A 77 -2.43 -4.88 -7.54
CA GLY A 77 -3.29 -4.55 -8.68
C GLY A 77 -4.77 -4.31 -8.35
N ILE A 78 -5.15 -4.38 -7.08
CA ILE A 78 -6.53 -4.10 -6.63
C ILE A 78 -6.81 -2.60 -6.78
N GLN A 79 -7.93 -2.24 -7.41
CA GLN A 79 -8.27 -0.85 -7.81
C GLN A 79 -8.79 0.00 -6.64
N VAL A 80 -7.91 0.21 -5.66
CA VAL A 80 -8.20 0.95 -4.43
C VAL A 80 -7.20 2.07 -4.20
N SER A 81 -7.69 3.17 -3.66
CA SER A 81 -6.88 4.26 -3.11
C SER A 81 -6.45 3.95 -1.67
N LYS A 82 -5.30 4.47 -1.25
CA LYS A 82 -4.83 4.36 0.12
C LYS A 82 -5.32 5.57 0.92
N PRO A 83 -6.06 5.38 2.03
CA PRO A 83 -6.52 6.49 2.86
C PRO A 83 -5.42 7.00 3.80
N ASP A 84 -4.27 7.43 3.25
CA ASP A 84 -3.25 8.12 4.02
C ASP A 84 -3.55 9.61 4.19
N ARG A 85 -2.85 10.24 5.14
CA ARG A 85 -3.08 11.65 5.51
C ARG A 85 -3.08 12.60 4.32
N HIS A 86 -2.32 12.30 3.26
CA HIS A 86 -2.22 13.17 2.11
C HIS A 86 -3.49 13.12 1.27
N LEU A 87 -3.88 11.91 0.82
CA LEU A 87 -5.11 11.75 0.07
C LEU A 87 -6.35 12.15 0.87
N VAL A 88 -6.42 11.85 2.17
CA VAL A 88 -7.56 12.24 3.02
C VAL A 88 -7.72 13.77 3.04
N ARG A 89 -6.61 14.52 3.16
CA ARG A 89 -6.64 15.99 3.13
C ARG A 89 -7.05 16.53 1.76
N VAL A 90 -6.54 15.95 0.67
CA VAL A 90 -6.91 16.37 -0.69
C VAL A 90 -8.39 16.11 -0.94
N ALA A 91 -8.88 14.91 -0.62
CA ALA A 91 -10.30 14.57 -0.77
C ALA A 91 -11.20 15.56 -0.02
N ALA A 92 -10.90 15.81 1.26
CA ALA A 92 -11.65 16.77 2.07
C ALA A 92 -11.59 18.21 1.50
N ARG A 93 -10.42 18.66 1.04
CA ARG A 93 -10.23 19.99 0.44
C ARG A 93 -11.14 20.23 -0.76
N PHE A 94 -11.37 19.19 -1.57
CA PHE A 94 -12.20 19.27 -2.77
C PHE A 94 -13.62 18.73 -2.57
N GLY A 95 -14.03 18.48 -1.32
CA GLY A 95 -15.42 18.11 -0.98
C GLY A 95 -15.78 16.64 -1.23
N PHE A 96 -14.80 15.76 -1.44
CA PHE A 96 -15.04 14.32 -1.57
C PHE A 96 -15.13 13.65 -0.19
N LYS A 97 -15.98 12.63 -0.06
CA LYS A 97 -16.19 11.91 1.20
C LYS A 97 -14.94 11.16 1.65
N ASN A 98 -14.19 10.61 0.69
CA ASN A 98 -12.98 9.84 0.96
C ASN A 98 -12.05 9.82 -0.27
N PRO A 99 -10.79 9.34 -0.09
CA PRO A 99 -9.83 9.19 -1.17
C PRO A 99 -10.28 8.32 -2.35
N GLN A 100 -11.12 7.30 -2.10
CA GLN A 100 -11.57 6.39 -3.15
C GLN A 100 -12.44 7.14 -4.15
N GLU A 101 -13.42 7.89 -3.65
CA GLU A 101 -14.32 8.70 -4.47
C GLU A 101 -13.57 9.76 -5.29
N LEU A 102 -12.59 10.44 -4.68
CA LEU A 102 -11.71 11.38 -5.38
C LEU A 102 -10.96 10.69 -6.53
N CYS A 103 -10.35 9.53 -6.26
CA CYS A 103 -9.54 8.84 -7.25
C CYS A 103 -10.40 8.24 -8.38
N GLU A 104 -11.58 7.71 -8.06
CA GLU A 104 -12.58 7.23 -9.03
C GLU A 104 -13.06 8.37 -9.93
N PHE A 105 -13.35 9.53 -9.35
CA PHE A 105 -13.75 10.72 -10.11
C PHE A 105 -12.69 11.10 -11.14
N ILE A 106 -11.43 11.27 -10.71
CA ILE A 106 -10.33 11.66 -11.60
C ILE A 106 -10.03 10.55 -12.62
N SER A 107 -10.04 9.28 -12.20
CA SER A 107 -9.86 8.12 -13.06
C SER A 107 -10.84 8.15 -14.24
N LYS A 108 -12.13 8.43 -13.96
CA LYS A 108 -13.15 8.58 -15.00
C LYS A 108 -12.90 9.75 -15.96
N GLN A 109 -12.33 10.85 -15.48
CA GLN A 109 -12.03 12.03 -16.32
C GLN A 109 -10.77 11.86 -17.19
N THR A 110 -9.79 11.10 -16.70
CA THR A 110 -8.46 10.99 -17.31
C THR A 110 -8.26 9.71 -18.11
N GLY A 111 -9.00 8.66 -17.79
CA GLY A 111 -8.76 7.30 -18.31
C GLY A 111 -7.64 6.56 -17.57
N ASP A 112 -6.94 7.20 -16.63
CA ASP A 112 -5.97 6.54 -15.77
C ASP A 112 -6.67 5.65 -14.75
N ASN A 113 -6.04 4.54 -14.36
CA ASN A 113 -6.58 3.68 -13.31
C ASN A 113 -6.44 4.33 -11.91
N ILE A 114 -7.23 3.85 -10.94
CA ILE A 114 -7.32 4.43 -9.59
C ILE A 114 -5.95 4.42 -8.89
N ILE A 115 -5.15 3.39 -9.11
CA ILE A 115 -3.81 3.23 -8.51
C ILE A 115 -2.86 4.32 -9.03
N THR A 116 -2.88 4.60 -10.33
CA THR A 116 -2.09 5.66 -10.97
C THR A 116 -2.48 7.02 -10.39
N VAL A 117 -3.77 7.32 -10.32
CA VAL A 117 -4.28 8.57 -9.76
C VAL A 117 -3.82 8.77 -8.30
N ASP A 118 -3.99 7.75 -7.46
CA ASP A 118 -3.54 7.76 -6.07
C ASP A 118 -2.04 8.08 -5.97
N VAL A 119 -1.20 7.40 -6.76
CA VAL A 119 0.26 7.59 -6.75
C VAL A 119 0.64 9.00 -7.19
N VAL A 120 0.00 9.55 -8.22
CA VAL A 120 0.29 10.90 -8.73
C VAL A 120 -0.02 11.95 -7.67
N ILE A 121 -1.22 11.91 -7.08
CA ILE A 121 -1.63 12.86 -6.04
C ILE A 121 -0.72 12.72 -4.81
N TRP A 122 -0.49 11.49 -4.35
CA TRP A 122 0.41 11.23 -3.23
C TRP A 122 1.81 11.78 -3.48
N ARG A 123 2.35 11.54 -4.69
CA ARG A 123 3.70 11.99 -5.05
C ARG A 123 3.78 13.51 -5.07
N TYR A 124 2.80 14.20 -5.63
CA TYR A 124 2.72 15.65 -5.60
C TYR A 124 2.71 16.18 -4.16
N CYS A 125 1.81 15.66 -3.32
CA CYS A 125 1.67 16.05 -1.92
C CYS A 125 2.97 15.82 -1.12
N ASN A 126 3.63 14.68 -1.35
CA ASN A 126 4.87 14.30 -0.68
C ASN A 126 6.08 15.16 -1.09
N LEU A 127 6.06 15.76 -2.29
CA LEU A 127 7.11 16.66 -2.78
C LEU A 127 6.86 18.12 -2.38
N ARG A 128 5.60 18.57 -2.39
CA ARG A 128 5.24 19.98 -2.11
C ARG A 128 5.01 20.26 -0.64
N GLY A 129 4.55 19.28 0.15
CA GLY A 129 4.34 19.41 1.59
C GLY A 129 3.10 20.21 2.01
N SER A 130 2.73 21.25 1.25
CA SER A 130 1.53 22.07 1.45
C SER A 130 0.62 22.06 0.24
N TYR A 131 -0.67 21.83 0.45
CA TYR A 131 -1.75 21.80 -0.55
C TYR A 131 -3.10 21.97 0.15
#